data_AF-A0A920JWX2-F1
#
_entry.id   AF-A0A920JWX2-F1
#
_cell.length_a   1.000
_cell.length_b   1.000
_cell.length_c   1.000
_cell.angle_alpha   90.00
_cell.angle_beta   90.00
_cell.angle_gamma   90.00
#
_symmetry.space_group_name_H-M   'P 1'
#
loop_
_entity.id
_entity.type
_entity.pdbx_description
1 polymer ?
#
loop_
_entity_poly.entity_id
_entity_poly.type
_entity_poly.pdbx_seq_one_letter_code
_entity_poly.pdbx_strand_id
1 'polypeptide(L)'
;MEIVTTIWIRWFVALHKLCPYIFGLDKTSAEAAQVMMQVAPICLLLAGVFLFKENFSYLQWFGVIIFVSGLLMFFSPKYDDVFLSFNRYGLGLILLLGAALVWVCYAIFQKFY
;
A
#
# COMPACT_ATOMS: atom_id res chain seq x y z
N MET A 1 3.10 25.19 -11.27
CA MET A 1 1.71 24.79 -10.99
C MET A 1 1.14 25.70 -9.94
N GLU A 2 -0.07 26.20 -10.10
CA GLU A 2 -0.73 27.00 -9.06
C GLU A 2 -1.09 26.11 -7.85
N ILE A 3 -0.95 26.69 -6.64
CA ILE A 3 -1.23 26.01 -5.36
C ILE A 3 -2.62 25.35 -5.36
N VAL A 4 -3.59 26.01 -5.98
CA VAL A 4 -4.98 25.55 -6.10
C VAL A 4 -5.06 24.19 -6.82
N THR A 5 -4.35 24.02 -7.93
CA THR A 5 -4.37 22.76 -8.71
C THR A 5 -3.82 21.58 -7.91
N THR A 6 -2.77 21.79 -7.11
CA THR A 6 -2.18 20.73 -6.28
C THR A 6 -3.11 20.27 -5.17
N ILE A 7 -3.91 21.17 -4.61
CA ILE A 7 -4.92 20.86 -3.58
C ILE A 7 -6.03 19.98 -4.15
N TRP A 8 -6.57 20.32 -5.32
CA TRP A 8 -7.64 19.53 -5.95
C TRP A 8 -7.20 18.10 -6.28
N ILE A 9 -5.97 17.93 -6.78
CA ILE A 9 -5.41 16.60 -7.08
C ILE A 9 -5.28 15.78 -5.79
N ARG A 10 -4.81 16.40 -4.69
CA ARG A 10 -4.69 15.71 -3.39
C ARG A 10 -6.04 15.22 -2.87
N TRP A 11 -7.08 16.04 -2.96
CA TRP A 11 -8.44 15.65 -2.56
C TRP A 11 -9.03 14.56 -3.45
N PHE A 12 -8.84 14.66 -4.77
CA PHE A 12 -9.31 13.65 -5.70
C PHE A 12 -8.70 12.27 -5.42
N VAL A 13 -7.39 12.22 -5.19
CA VAL A 13 -6.69 10.98 -4.84
C VAL A 13 -7.10 10.47 -3.48
N ALA A 14 -7.26 11.35 -2.49
CA ALA A 14 -7.73 10.97 -1.16
C ALA A 14 -9.07 10.24 -1.26
N LEU A 15 -10.01 10.74 -2.06
CA LEU A 15 -11.32 10.09 -2.28
C LEU A 15 -11.16 8.70 -2.94
N HIS A 16 -10.36 8.58 -3.99
CA HIS A 16 -10.15 7.31 -4.71
C HIS A 16 -9.43 6.26 -3.87
N LYS A 17 -8.60 6.67 -2.91
CA LYS A 17 -7.99 5.78 -1.91
C LYS A 17 -8.96 5.43 -0.79
N LEU A 18 -9.70 6.40 -0.27
CA LEU A 18 -10.56 6.23 0.90
C LEU A 18 -11.71 5.27 0.63
N CYS A 19 -12.34 5.33 -0.54
CA CYS A 19 -13.43 4.41 -0.90
C CYS A 19 -13.03 2.93 -0.76
N PRO A 20 -12.02 2.42 -1.49
CA PRO A 20 -11.60 1.03 -1.36
C PRO A 20 -11.04 0.71 0.03
N TYR A 21 -10.39 1.66 0.71
CA TYR A 21 -9.94 1.47 2.09
C TYR A 21 -11.09 1.20 3.05
N ILE A 22 -12.16 2.01 3.02
CA ILE A 22 -13.33 1.86 3.89
C ILE A 22 -14.04 0.53 3.59
N PHE A 23 -14.25 0.20 2.31
CA PHE A 23 -14.88 -1.07 1.93
C PHE A 23 -14.04 -2.30 2.28
N GLY A 24 -12.70 -2.17 2.28
CA GLY A 24 -11.79 -3.21 2.70
C GLY A 24 -11.72 -3.36 4.21
N LEU A 25 -11.74 -2.25 4.94
CA LEU A 25 -11.79 -2.22 6.41
C LEU A 25 -13.06 -2.86 6.95
N ASP A 26 -14.22 -2.57 6.36
CA ASP A 26 -15.51 -3.19 6.71
C ASP A 26 -15.51 -4.73 6.54
N LYS A 27 -14.64 -5.25 5.67
CA LYS A 27 -14.52 -6.68 5.36
C LYS A 27 -13.38 -7.37 6.10
N THR A 28 -12.54 -6.61 6.78
CA THR A 28 -11.34 -7.08 7.48
C THR A 28 -11.30 -6.51 8.91
N SER A 29 -10.13 -6.56 9.55
CA SER A 29 -9.92 -5.90 10.84
C SER A 29 -9.05 -4.65 10.66
N ALA A 30 -9.11 -3.72 11.62
CA ALA A 30 -8.30 -2.50 11.58
C ALA A 30 -6.79 -2.81 11.51
N GLU A 31 -6.36 -3.87 12.19
CA GLU A 31 -4.97 -4.33 12.18
C GLU A 31 -4.59 -4.86 10.79
N ALA A 32 -5.44 -5.68 10.18
CA ALA A 32 -5.20 -6.20 8.83
C ALA A 32 -5.17 -5.08 7.77
N ALA A 33 -6.07 -4.10 7.89
CA ALA A 33 -6.08 -2.92 7.03
C ALA A 33 -4.79 -2.12 7.16
N GLN A 34 -4.36 -1.82 8.39
CA GLN A 34 -3.14 -1.07 8.64
C GLN A 34 -1.91 -1.81 8.14
N VAL A 35 -1.83 -3.12 8.36
CA VAL A 35 -0.74 -3.97 7.85
C VAL A 35 -0.76 -4.01 6.33
N MET A 36 -1.92 -4.15 5.68
CA MET A 36 -1.99 -4.19 4.22
C MET A 36 -1.57 -2.86 3.57
N MET A 37 -1.88 -1.73 4.21
CA MET A 37 -1.46 -0.41 3.74
C MET A 37 0.06 -0.21 3.74
N GLN A 38 0.80 -1.02 4.52
CA GLN A 38 2.27 -1.02 4.52
C GLN A 38 2.91 -1.51 3.22
N VAL A 39 2.12 -2.10 2.32
CA VAL A 39 2.59 -2.39 0.95
C VAL A 39 2.96 -1.09 0.22
N ALA A 40 2.25 0.02 0.50
CA ALA A 40 2.51 1.30 -0.14
C ALA A 40 3.96 1.83 0.06
N PRO A 41 4.48 1.97 1.29
CA PRO A 41 5.86 2.41 1.49
C PRO A 41 6.89 1.45 0.88
N ILE A 42 6.64 0.13 0.85
CA ILE A 42 7.53 -0.83 0.18
C ILE A 42 7.54 -0.61 -1.34
N CYS A 43 6.37 -0.45 -1.95
CA CYS A 43 6.29 -0.15 -3.39
C CYS A 43 6.96 1.19 -3.72
N LEU A 44 6.82 2.20 -2.87
CA LEU A 44 7.49 3.50 -3.06
C LEU A 44 9.01 3.40 -2.91
N LEU A 45 9.48 2.59 -1.96
CA LEU A 45 10.90 2.31 -1.76
C LEU A 45 11.49 1.63 -3.00
N LEU A 46 10.82 0.59 -3.51
CA LEU A 46 11.22 -0.10 -4.73
C LEU A 46 11.16 0.84 -5.95
N ALA A 47 10.12 1.68 -6.05
CA ALA A 47 10.02 2.72 -7.07
C ALA A 47 11.20 3.72 -6.99
N GLY A 48 11.63 4.11 -5.78
CA GLY A 48 12.85 4.88 -5.52
C GLY A 48 14.07 4.29 -6.21
N VAL A 49 14.31 3.00 -5.99
CA VAL A 49 15.45 2.27 -6.55
C VAL A 49 15.32 2.11 -8.07
N PHE A 50 14.16 1.68 -8.58
CA PHE A 50 14.02 1.32 -10.00
C PHE A 50 13.74 2.51 -10.94
N LEU A 51 12.87 3.44 -10.52
CA LEU A 51 12.49 4.60 -11.35
C LEU A 51 13.42 5.79 -11.14
N PHE A 52 13.78 6.07 -9.89
CA PHE A 52 14.62 7.23 -9.54
C PHE A 52 16.10 6.89 -9.40
N LYS A 53 16.48 5.61 -9.58
CA LYS A 53 17.87 5.11 -9.52
C LYS A 53 18.57 5.48 -8.21
N GLU A 54 17.82 5.51 -7.11
CA GLU A 54 18.36 5.82 -5.80
C GLU A 54 19.22 4.66 -5.30
N ASN A 55 20.44 4.98 -4.84
CA ASN A 55 21.36 3.99 -4.31
C ASN A 55 20.89 3.54 -2.92
N PHE A 56 20.56 2.25 -2.81
CA PHE A 56 20.16 1.65 -1.55
C PHE A 56 21.33 0.94 -0.87
N SER A 57 21.55 1.25 0.41
CA SER A 57 22.54 0.58 1.24
C SER A 57 22.10 -0.86 1.56
N TYR A 58 23.07 -1.75 1.76
CA TYR A 58 22.82 -3.12 2.22
C TYR A 58 21.96 -3.19 3.50
N LEU A 59 22.11 -2.22 4.40
CA LEU A 59 21.30 -2.15 5.62
C LEU A 59 19.84 -1.80 5.35
N GLN A 60 19.56 -0.98 4.34
CA GLN A 60 18.19 -0.66 3.93
C GLN A 60 17.52 -1.88 3.30
N TRP A 61 18.25 -2.63 2.47
CA TRP A 61 17.77 -3.91 1.93
C TRP A 61 17.46 -4.92 3.03
N PHE A 62 18.32 -5.01 4.04
CA PHE A 62 18.05 -5.85 5.21
C PHE A 62 16.77 -5.43 5.94
N GLY A 63 16.55 -4.12 6.12
CA GLY A 63 15.30 -3.58 6.68
C GLY A 63 14.06 -3.96 5.85
N VAL A 64 14.16 -3.92 4.52
CA VAL A 64 13.08 -4.36 3.61
C VAL A 64 12.77 -5.85 3.81
N ILE A 65 13.79 -6.70 3.89
CA ILE A 65 13.61 -8.15 4.11
C ILE A 65 12.91 -8.40 5.46
N ILE A 66 13.37 -7.77 6.53
CA ILE A 66 12.73 -7.88 7.85
C ILE A 66 11.26 -7.43 7.78
N PHE A 67 11.01 -6.29 7.15
CA PHE A 67 9.66 -5.74 7.04
C PHE A 67 8.71 -6.67 6.27
N VAL A 68 9.14 -7.16 5.10
CA VAL A 68 8.36 -8.09 4.28
C VAL A 68 8.14 -9.41 5.03
N SER A 69 9.13 -9.91 5.77
CA SER A 69 8.97 -11.11 6.58
C SER A 69 7.93 -10.93 7.70
N GLY A 70 7.94 -9.78 8.38
CA GLY A 70 6.93 -9.45 9.40
C GLY A 70 5.53 -9.32 8.81
N LEU A 71 5.41 -8.74 7.61
CA LEU A 71 4.16 -8.65 6.87
C LEU A 71 3.59 -10.05 6.57
N LEU A 72 4.42 -10.96 6.05
CA LEU A 72 4.01 -12.34 5.74
C LEU A 72 3.63 -13.12 7.00
N MET A 73 4.42 -12.98 8.06
CA MET A 73 4.19 -13.66 9.33
C MET A 73 2.89 -13.21 10.00
N PHE A 74 2.48 -11.95 9.84
CA PHE A 74 1.19 -11.45 10.32
C PHE A 74 -0.01 -12.16 9.69
N PHE A 75 0.06 -12.48 8.40
CA PHE A 75 -1.02 -13.18 7.69
C PHE A 75 -0.96 -14.72 7.82
N SER A 76 0.12 -15.27 8.40
CA SER A 76 0.27 -16.72 8.56
C SER A 76 -0.88 -17.41 9.30
N PRO A 77 -1.44 -16.85 10.41
CA PRO A 77 -2.58 -17.47 11.08
C PRO A 77 -3.89 -17.44 10.27
N LYS A 78 -3.97 -16.58 9.24
CA LYS A 78 -5.14 -16.40 8.39
C LYS A 78 -4.91 -16.91 6.97
N TYR A 79 -3.90 -17.75 6.76
CA TYR A 79 -3.45 -18.16 5.43
C TYR A 79 -4.59 -18.72 4.56
N ASP A 80 -5.45 -19.56 5.13
CA ASP A 80 -6.58 -20.17 4.41
C ASP A 80 -7.65 -19.15 4.02
N ASP A 81 -7.89 -18.15 4.87
CA ASP A 81 -8.82 -17.04 4.61
C ASP A 81 -8.28 -16.04 3.59
N VAL A 82 -6.96 -16.00 3.40
CA VAL A 82 -6.28 -15.07 2.47
C VAL A 82 -6.11 -15.70 1.08
N PHE A 83 -5.71 -16.97 1.02
CA PHE A 83 -5.24 -17.60 -0.23
C PHE A 83 -6.10 -18.77 -0.72
N LEU A 84 -6.82 -19.47 0.15
CA LEU A 84 -7.56 -20.69 -0.22
C LEU A 84 -9.05 -20.47 -0.40
N SER A 85 -9.62 -19.41 0.18
CA SER A 85 -11.05 -19.11 0.08
C SER A 85 -11.31 -17.73 -0.51
N PHE A 86 -12.19 -17.66 -1.52
CA PHE A 86 -12.71 -16.40 -2.06
C PHE A 86 -13.76 -15.80 -1.09
N ASN A 87 -13.35 -15.59 0.16
CA ASN A 87 -14.22 -15.18 1.25
C ASN A 87 -14.30 -13.64 1.36
N ARG A 88 -15.10 -13.15 2.30
CA ARG A 88 -15.25 -11.70 2.57
C ARG A 88 -13.91 -11.04 2.95
N TYR A 89 -13.07 -11.74 3.70
CA TYR A 89 -11.78 -11.25 4.18
C TYR A 89 -10.77 -11.04 3.05
N GLY A 90 -10.58 -12.02 2.16
CA GLY A 90 -9.71 -11.92 0.99
C GLY A 90 -10.12 -10.80 0.04
N LEU A 91 -11.43 -10.61 -0.20
CA LEU A 91 -11.94 -9.46 -0.96
C LEU A 91 -11.57 -8.13 -0.30
N GLY A 92 -11.66 -8.05 1.03
CA GLY A 92 -11.26 -6.86 1.76
C GLY A 92 -9.77 -6.54 1.63
N LEU A 93 -8.90 -7.57 1.64
CA LEU A 93 -7.45 -7.39 1.41
C LEU A 93 -7.14 -6.90 -0.01
N ILE A 94 -7.85 -7.40 -1.03
CA ILE A 94 -7.69 -6.91 -2.42
C ILE A 94 -8.07 -5.43 -2.53
N LEU A 95 -9.16 -5.02 -1.86
CA LEU A 95 -9.57 -3.61 -1.83
C LEU A 95 -8.53 -2.73 -1.14
N LEU A 96 -7.98 -3.19 -0.01
CA LEU A 96 -6.90 -2.49 0.70
C LEU A 96 -5.62 -2.40 -0.14
N LEU A 97 -5.26 -3.47 -0.86
CA LEU A 97 -4.15 -3.45 -1.81
C LEU A 97 -4.38 -2.40 -2.91
N GLY A 98 -5.59 -2.34 -3.47
CA GLY A 98 -5.98 -1.32 -4.45
C GLY A 98 -5.82 0.10 -3.89
N ALA A 99 -6.26 0.34 -2.65
CA ALA A 99 -6.08 1.63 -1.97
C ALA A 99 -4.59 1.98 -1.80
N ALA A 100 -3.75 1.01 -1.43
CA ALA A 100 -2.31 1.20 -1.32
C ALA A 100 -1.68 1.53 -2.69
N LEU A 101 -2.08 0.85 -3.77
CA LEU A 101 -1.57 1.10 -5.11
C LEU A 101 -1.97 2.47 -5.66
N VAL A 102 -3.22 2.91 -5.45
CA VAL A 102 -3.68 4.27 -5.80
C VAL A 102 -2.78 5.32 -5.14
N TRP A 103 -2.44 5.12 -3.87
CA TRP A 103 -1.52 5.98 -3.15
C TRP A 103 -0.11 5.96 -3.75
N VAL A 104 0.42 4.79 -4.09
CA VAL A 104 1.75 4.64 -4.67
C VAL A 104 1.84 5.36 -6.01
N CYS A 105 0.89 5.14 -6.91
CA CYS A 105 0.84 5.81 -8.21
C CYS A 105 0.87 7.33 -8.02
N TYR A 106 0.01 7.86 -7.15
CA TYR A 106 -0.01 9.30 -6.86
C TYR A 106 1.33 9.82 -6.36
N ALA A 107 1.94 9.17 -5.37
CA ALA A 107 3.20 9.62 -4.79
C ALA A 107 4.37 9.54 -5.80
N ILE A 108 4.38 8.54 -6.68
CA ILE A 108 5.34 8.46 -7.79
C ILE A 108 5.12 9.63 -8.75
N PHE A 109 3.87 9.87 -9.20
CA PHE A 109 3.55 11.00 -10.08
C PHE A 109 3.96 12.33 -9.44
N GLN A 110 3.68 12.52 -8.15
CA GLN A 110 4.06 13.73 -7.43
C GLN A 110 5.59 13.95 -7.42
N LYS A 111 6.40 12.90 -7.40
CA LYS A 111 7.86 13.04 -7.41
C LYS A 111 8.41 13.44 -8.78
N PHE A 112 7.67 13.21 -9.86
CA PHE A 112 8.05 13.61 -11.23
C PHE A 112 7.75 15.08 -11.55
N TYR A 113 6.88 15.74 -10.79
CA TYR A 113 6.42 17.11 -11.02
C TYR A 113 6.89 18.08 -9.93
#